data_AF-A0A967LKC2-F1
#
_entry.id   AF-A0A967LKC2-F1
#
_cell.length_a   1.000
_cell.length_b   1.000
_cell.length_c   1.000
_cell.angle_alpha   90.00
_cell.angle_beta   90.00
_cell.angle_gamma   90.00
#
_symmetry.space_group_name_H-M   'P 1'
#
loop_
_entity.id
_entity.type
_entity.pdbx_description
1 polymer ?
#
loop_
_entity_poly.entity_id
_entity_poly.type
_entity_poly.pdbx_seq_one_letter_code
_entity_poly.pdbx_strand_id
1 'polypeptide(L)' 'EVGIATGSPYGRWRAGSCGRPNDRTHEVKVVDELDREVAPGEAGELVVRPRRPFSMTTGYYGFPAATAR' A
#
# COMPACT_ATOMS: atom_id res chain seq x y z
N GLU A 1 4.77 -2.13 10.17
CA GLU A 1 5.49 -1.19 9.30
C GLU A 1 5.41 -1.69 7.85
N VAL A 2 5.33 -0.77 6.87
CA VAL A 2 5.19 -1.08 5.42
C VAL A 2 6.43 -0.70 4.59
N GLY A 3 7.40 0.03 5.16
CA GLY A 3 8.54 0.56 4.40
C GLY A 3 8.12 1.57 3.31
N ILE A 4 8.72 1.46 2.12
CA ILE A 4 8.43 2.36 0.98
C ILE A 4 7.48 1.66 -0.01
N ALA A 5 6.18 1.83 0.21
CA ALA A 5 5.12 1.33 -0.68
C ALA A 5 4.95 2.19 -1.94
N THR A 6 5.05 3.52 -1.80
CA THR A 6 5.04 4.47 -2.92
C THR A 6 6.21 5.42 -2.79
N GLY A 7 6.71 5.91 -3.94
CA GLY A 7 7.79 6.88 -3.97
C GLY A 7 7.98 7.51 -5.33
N SER A 8 8.68 8.64 -5.37
CA SER A 8 9.10 9.27 -6.61
C SER A 8 10.57 8.97 -6.86
N PRO A 9 11.01 8.78 -8.12
CA PRO A 9 12.43 8.80 -8.44
C PRO A 9 13.07 10.10 -7.94
N TYR A 10 14.34 10.03 -7.56
CA TYR A 10 15.10 11.19 -7.12
C TYR A 10 14.98 12.35 -8.11
N GLY A 11 14.67 13.55 -7.62
CA GLY A 11 14.50 14.75 -8.44
C GLY A 11 13.17 14.85 -9.18
N ARG A 12 12.26 13.87 -9.08
CA ARG A 12 10.99 13.83 -9.83
C ARG A 12 9.75 13.94 -8.94
N TRP A 13 9.88 14.58 -7.78
CA TRP A 13 8.77 14.79 -6.86
C TRP A 13 7.69 15.69 -7.48
N ARG A 14 6.42 15.38 -7.17
CA ARG A 14 5.27 16.22 -7.47
C ARG A 14 4.62 16.64 -6.14
N ALA A 15 4.52 17.95 -5.91
CA ALA A 15 3.89 18.46 -4.69
C ALA A 15 2.44 17.95 -4.58
N GLY A 16 2.06 17.50 -3.38
CA GLY A 16 0.74 16.89 -3.13
C GLY A 16 0.60 15.43 -3.56
N SER A 17 1.66 14.76 -4.04
CA SER A 17 1.63 13.35 -4.44
C SER A 17 2.53 12.48 -3.55
N CYS A 18 2.06 11.28 -3.20
CA CYS A 18 2.85 10.24 -2.55
C CYS A 18 3.78 9.47 -3.52
N GLY A 19 3.84 9.85 -4.80
CA GLY A 19 4.65 9.21 -5.83
C GLY A 19 3.93 8.10 -6.60
N ARG A 20 4.69 7.10 -7.07
CA ARG A 20 4.18 5.92 -7.80
C ARG A 20 4.36 4.66 -6.96
N PRO A 21 3.57 3.59 -7.23
CA PRO A 21 3.80 2.27 -6.63
C PRO A 21 5.25 1.81 -6.75
N ASN A 22 5.79 1.24 -5.67
CA ASN A 22 7.05 0.53 -5.69
C ASN A 22 6.82 -0.92 -6.11
N ASP A 23 6.60 -1.13 -7.41
CA ASP A 23 6.24 -2.44 -7.98
C ASP A 23 7.32 -3.51 -7.80
N ARG A 24 8.53 -3.13 -7.39
CA ARG A 24 9.62 -4.08 -7.10
C ARG A 24 9.41 -4.85 -5.80
N THR A 25 8.75 -4.25 -4.81
CA THR A 25 8.62 -4.83 -3.47
C THR A 25 7.17 -4.99 -3.02
N HIS A 26 6.24 -4.21 -3.59
CA HIS A 26 4.83 -4.21 -3.20
C HIS A 26 3.92 -4.31 -4.43
N GLU A 27 2.71 -4.77 -4.18
CA GLU A 27 1.53 -4.48 -5.00
C GLU A 27 0.72 -3.43 -4.24
N VAL A 28 0.36 -2.34 -4.91
CA VAL A 28 -0.35 -1.20 -4.31
C VAL A 28 -1.57 -0.92 -5.17
N LYS A 29 -2.74 -0.82 -4.55
CA LYS A 29 -4.01 -0.53 -5.21
C LYS A 29 -4.79 0.51 -4.42
N VAL A 30 -5.71 1.18 -5.10
CA VAL A 30 -6.77 1.98 -4.47
C VAL A 30 -8.07 1.23 -4.68
N VAL A 31 -8.78 0.90 -3.61
CA VAL A 31 -9.98 0.07 -3.66
C VAL A 31 -11.22 0.77 -3.11
N ASP A 32 -12.39 0.34 -3.55
CA ASP A 32 -13.67 0.72 -2.97
C ASP A 32 -14.02 -0.13 -1.73
N GLU A 33 -15.20 0.10 -1.16
CA GLU A 33 -15.72 -0.61 0.02
C GLU A 33 -15.91 -2.12 -0.19
N LEU A 34 -15.87 -2.60 -1.43
CA LEU A 34 -16.01 -4.01 -1.81
C LEU A 34 -14.67 -4.62 -2.27
N ASP A 35 -13.54 -3.99 -1.93
CA ASP A 35 -12.17 -4.40 -2.31
C ASP A 35 -11.91 -4.42 -3.83
N ARG A 36 -12.67 -3.65 -4.61
CA ARG A 36 -12.47 -3.55 -6.07
C ARG A 36 -11.62 -2.34 -6.41
N GLU A 37 -10.66 -2.51 -7.31
CA GLU A 37 -9.80 -1.42 -7.75
C GLU A 37 -10.62 -0.32 -8.45
N VAL A 38 -10.44 0.92 -8.00
CA VAL A 38 -11.16 2.09 -8.52
C VAL A 38 -10.48 2.70 -9.75
N ALA A 39 -11.22 3.49 -10.53
CA ALA A 39 -10.69 4.13 -11.71
C ALA A 39 -9.79 5.35 -11.37
N PRO A 40 -8.90 5.79 -12.29
CA PRO A 40 -8.09 6.99 -12.08
C PRO A 40 -8.95 8.23 -11.79
N GLY A 41 -8.64 8.92 -10.69
CA GLY A 41 -9.36 10.13 -10.26
C GLY A 41 -10.47 9.88 -9.24
N GLU A 42 -10.80 8.61 -8.97
CA GLU A 42 -11.73 8.24 -7.91
C GLU A 42 -10.97 8.00 -6.60
N ALA A 43 -11.56 8.44 -5.48
CA ALA A 43 -11.00 8.22 -4.16
C ALA A 43 -11.41 6.84 -3.62
N GLY A 44 -10.50 6.21 -2.89
CA GLY A 44 -10.71 4.92 -2.24
C GLY A 44 -9.62 4.64 -1.19
N GLU A 45 -9.61 3.42 -0.65
CA GLU A 45 -8.61 3.01 0.33
C GLU A 45 -7.31 2.52 -0.34
N LEU A 46 -6.17 3.01 0.14
CA LEU A 46 -4.86 2.54 -0.33
C LEU A 46 -4.48 1.24 0.36
N VAL A 47 -4.49 0.13 -0.38
CA VAL A 47 -4.11 -1.19 0.10
C VAL A 47 -2.73 -1.59 -0.42
N VAL A 48 -1.96 -2.28 0.43
CA VAL A 48 -0.58 -2.67 0.12
C VAL A 48 -0.36 -4.13 0.46
N ARG A 49 0.16 -4.89 -0.51
CA ARG A 49 0.55 -6.30 -0.33
C ARG A 49 2.05 -6.46 -0.58
N PRO A 50 2.81 -7.09 0.33
CA PRO A 50 4.22 -7.34 0.09
C PRO A 50 4.39 -8.45 -0.96
N ARG A 51 5.34 -8.28 -1.89
CA ARG A 51 5.71 -9.32 -2.87
C ARG A 51 6.65 -10.37 -2.29
N ARG A 52 7.32 -10.06 -1.18
CA ARG A 52 8.23 -10.96 -0.48
C ARG A 52 7.62 -11.39 0.86
N PRO A 53 7.73 -12.67 1.25
CA PRO A 53 7.24 -13.12 2.53
C PRO A 53 8.01 -12.44 3.68
N PHE A 54 7.31 -12.17 4.78
CA PHE A 54 7.88 -11.60 6.01
C PHE A 54 8.59 -10.24 5.85
N SER A 55 8.32 -9.51 4.76
CA SER A 55 8.84 -8.14 4.56
C SER A 55 7.95 -7.05 5.14
N MET A 56 6.82 -7.43 5.75
CA MET A 56 5.92 -6.57 6.51
C MET A 56 5.59 -7.25 7.84
N THR A 57 5.00 -6.48 8.76
CA THR A 57 4.52 -7.02 10.04
C THR A 57 3.60 -8.22 9.81
N THR A 58 3.79 -9.28 10.60
CA THR A 58 2.94 -10.48 10.58
C THR A 58 1.63 -10.27 11.34
N GLY A 59 1.46 -9.14 12.02
CA GLY A 59 0.27 -8.76 12.74
C GLY A 59 0.55 -7.92 13.98
N TYR A 60 -0.49 -7.67 14.75
CA TYR A 60 -0.38 -7.00 16.03
C TYR A 60 -0.04 -8.00 17.14
N TYR A 61 1.05 -7.75 17.87
CA TYR A 61 1.51 -8.62 18.94
C TYR A 61 0.46 -8.75 20.05
N GLY A 62 0.08 -9.98 20.40
CA GLY A 62 -0.96 -10.26 21.40
C GLY A 62 -2.40 -10.03 20.94
N PHE A 63 -2.63 -9.57 19.70
CA PHE A 63 -3.97 -9.22 19.19
C PHE A 63 -4.23 -9.81 17.78
N PRO A 64 -4.36 -11.15 17.65
CA PRO A 64 -4.56 -11.81 16.35
C PRO A 64 -5.87 -11.40 15.66
N ALA A 65 -6.94 -11.16 16.43
CA ALA A 65 -8.23 -10.73 15.89
C ALA A 65 -8.17 -9.36 15.18
N ALA A 66 -7.23 -8.49 15.58
CA ALA A 66 -7.03 -7.19 14.92
C ALA A 66 -6.19 -7.30 13.62
N THR A 67 -5.57 -8.45 13.37
CA THR A 67 -4.74 -8.70 12.17
C THR A 67 -5.54 -9.32 11.04
N ALA A 68 -6.54 -10.15 11.37
CA ALA A 68 -7.31 -10.94 10.41
C ALA A 68 -8.65 -10.31 10.00
N ARG A 69 -8.93 -9.09 10.45
CA ARG A 69 -10.22 -8.41 10.24
C ARG A 69 -10.15 -7.43 9.09
#